data_AF-A0A7C5DGS4-F1
#
_entry.id   AF-A0A7C5DGS4-F1
#
_cell.length_a   1.000
_cell.length_b   1.000
_cell.length_c   1.000
_cell.angle_alpha   90.00
_cell.angle_beta   90.00
_cell.angle_gamma   90.00
#
_symmetry.space_group_name_H-M   'P 1'
#
loop_
_entity.id
_entity.type
_entity.pdbx_description
1 polymer ?
#
loop_
_entity_poly.entity_id
_entity_poly.type
_entity_poly.pdbx_seq_one_letter_code
_entity_poly.pdbx_strand_id
1 'polypeptide(L)' 'MEHSRETIAMLIDADNSPSDKIDFILSEMAKYGVVNIRRAYGNWKSHSLKGWENKLHDYAIRPI' A
#
# COMPACT_ATOMS: atom_id res chain seq x y z
N MET A 1 -5.11 28.90 -8.98
CA MET A 1 -5.86 28.07 -7.99
C MET A 1 -5.01 26.85 -7.76
N GLU A 2 -4.36 26.74 -6.61
CA GLU A 2 -3.66 25.50 -6.25
C GLU A 2 -4.74 24.46 -5.94
N HIS A 3 -4.94 23.50 -6.83
CA HIS A 3 -5.78 22.35 -6.53
C HIS A 3 -5.11 21.63 -5.37
N SER A 4 -5.68 21.72 -4.16
CA SER A 4 -5.25 20.91 -3.03
C SER A 4 -5.34 19.45 -3.45
N ARG A 5 -4.19 18.81 -3.67
CA ARG A 5 -4.17 17.39 -4.00
C ARG A 5 -4.79 16.65 -2.82
N GLU A 6 -5.84 15.89 -3.09
CA GLU A 6 -6.55 15.11 -2.08
C GLU A 6 -5.55 14.17 -1.38
N THR A 7 -5.57 14.15 -0.05
CA THR A 7 -4.70 13.26 0.70
C THR A 7 -5.39 11.92 0.89
N ILE A 8 -4.75 10.85 0.42
CA ILE A 8 -5.30 9.51 0.46
C ILE A 8 -4.62 8.70 1.56
N ALA A 9 -5.43 7.98 2.33
CA ALA A 9 -4.98 6.95 3.25
C ALA A 9 -5.26 5.57 2.67
N MET A 10 -4.21 4.77 2.50
CA MET A 10 -4.28 3.39 2.01
C MET A 10 -4.04 2.42 3.18
N LEU A 11 -5.06 1.60 3.46
CA LEU A 11 -5.01 0.52 4.44
C LEU A 11 -5.23 -0.80 3.68
N ILE A 12 -4.29 -1.72 3.80
CA ILE A 12 -4.25 -2.98 3.06
C ILE A 12 -4.46 -4.12 4.06
N ASP A 13 -5.36 -5.04 3.75
CA ASP A 13 -5.43 -6.34 4.41
C ASP A 13 -4.48 -7.30 3.65
N ALA A 14 -3.28 -7.49 4.19
CA ALA A 14 -2.21 -8.25 3.54
C ALA A 14 -2.45 -9.76 3.57
N ASP A 15 -3.16 -10.26 4.57
CA ASP A 15 -3.50 -11.69 4.68
C ASP A 15 -4.50 -12.10 3.60
N ASN A 16 -5.42 -11.20 3.23
CA ASN A 16 -6.46 -11.47 2.24
C ASN A 16 -6.18 -10.89 0.84
N SER A 17 -5.12 -10.09 0.67
CA SER A 17 -4.80 -9.43 -0.60
C SER A 17 -3.40 -9.80 -1.10
N PRO A 18 -3.22 -10.31 -2.33
CA PRO A 18 -1.89 -10.58 -2.86
C PRO A 18 -1.16 -9.29 -3.25
N SER A 19 0.16 -9.29 -3.06
CA SER A 19 1.02 -8.11 -3.25
C SER A 19 1.26 -7.70 -4.72
N ASP A 20 0.88 -8.53 -5.69
CA ASP A 20 1.29 -8.40 -7.11
C ASP A 20 0.74 -7.17 -7.83
N LYS A 21 -0.36 -6.61 -7.33
CA LYS A 21 -1.02 -5.47 -7.97
C LYS A 21 -0.74 -4.12 -7.31
N ILE A 22 0.13 -4.06 -6.30
CA ILE A 22 0.35 -2.84 -5.51
C ILE A 22 0.85 -1.66 -6.35
N ASP A 23 1.72 -1.93 -7.34
CA ASP A 23 2.23 -0.92 -8.27
C ASP A 23 1.11 -0.26 -9.08
N PHE A 24 0.24 -1.09 -9.66
CA PHE A 24 -0.93 -0.63 -10.41
C PHE A 24 -1.88 0.18 -9.53
N ILE A 25 -2.15 -0.29 -8.31
CA ILE A 25 -3.05 0.40 -7.37
C ILE A 25 -2.50 1.78 -7.01
N LEU A 26 -1.21 1.89 -6.69
CA LEU A 26 -0.57 3.15 -6.35
C LEU A 26 -0.55 4.12 -7.54
N SER A 27 -0.28 3.60 -8.75
CA SER A 27 -0.34 4.38 -9.99
C SER A 27 -1.74 4.93 -10.27
N GLU A 28 -2.78 4.14 -9.99
CA GLU A 28 -4.16 4.57 -10.13
C GLU A 28 -4.52 5.63 -9.08
N MET A 29 -4.14 5.41 -7.81
CA MET A 29 -4.40 6.37 -6.73
C MET A 29 -3.71 7.73 -6.95
N ALA A 30 -2.52 7.73 -7.57
CA ALA A 30 -1.79 8.96 -7.89
C ALA A 30 -2.57 9.91 -8.83
N LYS A 31 -3.55 9.40 -9.59
CA LYS A 31 -4.44 10.22 -10.43
C LYS A 31 -5.46 11.02 -9.60
N TYR A 32 -5.78 10.54 -8.41
CA TYR A 32 -6.80 11.13 -7.54
C TYR A 32 -6.20 12.01 -6.44
N GLY A 33 -4.97 11.73 -6.02
CA GLY A 33 -4.37 12.43 -4.89
C GLY A 33 -3.00 11.90 -4.49
N VAL A 34 -2.52 12.32 -3.32
CA VAL A 34 -1.24 11.88 -2.75
C VAL A 34 -1.49 10.86 -1.65
N VAL A 35 -0.97 9.65 -1.83
CA VAL A 35 -1.05 8.59 -0.82
C VAL A 35 0.01 8.81 0.25
N ASN A 36 -0.40 9.40 1.37
CA ASN A 36 0.46 9.73 2.52
C ASN A 36 0.50 8.63 3.58
N ILE A 37 -0.62 7.95 3.81
CA ILE A 37 -0.69 6.84 4.76
C ILE A 37 -0.70 5.54 3.96
N ARG A 38 0.25 4.66 4.26
CA ARG A 38 0.38 3.34 3.63
C ARG A 38 0.60 2.32 4.74
N ARG A 39 -0.43 1.54 5.06
CA ARG A 39 -0.36 0.51 6.09
C ARG A 39 -0.85 -0.81 5.54
N ALA A 40 -0.12 -1.87 5.81
CA ALA A 40 -0.55 -3.23 5.54
C ALA A 40 -0.75 -3.94 6.87
N TYR A 41 -1.89 -4.59 7.04
CA TYR A 41 -2.29 -5.33 8.22
C TYR A 41 -2.23 -6.81 7.91
N GLY A 42 -1.52 -7.56 8.73
CA GLY A 42 -1.55 -9.01 8.60
C GLY A 42 -0.60 -9.74 9.53
N ASN A 43 -0.64 -11.06 9.46
CA ASN A 43 0.26 -11.91 10.23
C ASN A 43 1.66 -12.00 9.58
N TRP A 44 2.54 -11.04 9.88
CA TRP A 44 3.93 -10.98 9.36
C TRP A 44 4.83 -12.16 9.74
N LYS A 45 4.35 -13.09 10.58
CA LYS A 45 5.06 -14.35 10.85
C LYS A 45 4.67 -15.46 9.86
N SER A 46 3.66 -15.24 9.04
CA SER A 46 3.16 -16.20 8.06
C SER A 46 3.99 -16.16 6.77
N HIS A 47 4.32 -17.35 6.25
CA HIS A 47 5.00 -17.49 4.95
C HIS A 47 4.18 -16.92 3.79
N SER A 48 2.85 -16.79 3.94
CA SER A 48 1.97 -16.19 2.92
C SER A 48 2.28 -14.72 2.64
N LEU A 49 2.83 -13.98 3.62
CA LEU A 49 3.13 -12.56 3.47
C LEU A 49 4.52 -12.27 2.91
N LYS A 50 5.31 -13.29 2.57
CA LYS A 50 6.66 -13.11 2.00
C LYS A 50 6.66 -12.24 0.73
N GLY A 51 5.60 -12.34 -0.08
CA GLY A 51 5.42 -11.47 -1.26
C GLY A 51 5.26 -10.00 -0.88
N TRP A 52 4.56 -9.72 0.22
CA TRP A 52 4.44 -8.37 0.77
C TRP A 52 5.76 -7.88 1.36
N GLU A 53 6.46 -8.70 2.15
CA GLU A 53 7.75 -8.33 2.77
C GLU A 53 8.75 -7.78 1.75
N ASN A 54 8.84 -8.41 0.58
CA ASN A 54 9.71 -7.97 -0.51
C ASN A 54 9.32 -6.60 -1.10
N LYS A 55 8.07 -6.16 -0.92
CA LYS A 55 7.50 -4.93 -1.50
C LYS A 55 7.29 -3.82 -0.48
N LEU A 56 7.31 -4.11 0.82
CA LEU A 56 7.05 -3.11 1.86
C LEU A 56 8.01 -1.92 1.74
N HIS A 57 9.31 -2.18 1.54
CA HIS A 57 10.31 -1.13 1.44
C HIS A 57 10.15 -0.31 0.15
N ASP A 58 10.04 -0.98 -0.99
CA ASP A 58 9.93 -0.36 -2.32
C ASP A 58 8.75 0.62 -2.41
N TYR A 59 7.63 0.30 -1.76
CA TYR A 59 6.43 1.13 -1.80
C TYR A 59 6.21 1.95 -0.52
N ALA A 60 7.18 1.98 0.40
CA ALA A 60 7.10 2.65 1.69
C ALA A 60 5.82 2.29 2.48
N ILE A 61 5.44 1.01 2.46
CA ILE A 61 4.27 0.49 3.17
C ILE A 61 4.71 0.06 4.55
N ARG A 62 4.02 0.56 5.59
CA ARG A 62 4.28 0.19 6.96
C ARG A 62 3.54 -1.12 7.32
N PRO A 63 4.23 -2.18 7.73
CA PRO A 63 3.58 -3.36 8.30
C PRO A 63 3.00 -3.03 9.68
N ILE A 64 1.77 -3.48 9.93
CA ILE A 64 1.02 -3.42 11.19
C ILE A 64 0.55 -4.82 11.54
#